data_AF-A0AAW5BRB7-F1
#
_entry.id   AF-A0AAW5BRB7-F1
#
_cell.length_a   1.000
_cell.length_b   1.000
_cell.length_c   1.000
_cell.angle_alpha   90.00
_cell.angle_beta   90.00
_cell.angle_gamma   90.00
#
_symmetry.space_group_name_H-M   'P 1'
#
loop_
_entity.id
_entity.type
_entity.pdbx_description
1 polymer ?
#
loop_
_entity_poly.entity_id
_entity_poly.type
_entity_poly.pdbx_seq_one_letter_code
_entity_poly.pdbx_strand_id
1 'polypeptide(L)'
;MAEFQELIKNFDRIRDYMRQFYIYGFKVRNDFQDKSPRTYDNERRRIESWLADYTQSDYTPKGKHVYINVDSKTISQNPLYAAWKSKSFTDNDLMLHFFILDLLHAVPDGMTAASLCDEISRSYGVVFDSQTVRLKLKEYENLGILRSGKSGRNLVYALSPRLPVDDAAWSHLMDAMEFFQEAAPFGFIGSTILDREDRCNSLFQFKHHFIVHTLEDGVLAHILTAIHDRRMITYENKSSRSNAVSTHTCVPLKILVSTQTGRRYLCLYHPELRRFSNARLDSIQKVVSGEPYEAYSKVLSDLEQNQGKCWGVSFGNGRNRLQEVCIKLRIDEEKEPYILNRLYREGRGGQVMKIRENEYLYSGMFFDTNEMLSWIKTFTGRILDIQGTDQFSIAKITHDWEKMYQMYCGADVQP
;
A
#
# COMPACT_ATOMS: atom_id res chain seq x y z
N MET A 1 -7.45 36.44 6.43
CA MET A 1 -6.45 35.41 6.05
C MET A 1 -6.95 34.09 6.61
N ALA A 2 -7.06 33.02 5.82
CA ALA A 2 -7.48 31.72 6.35
C ALA A 2 -6.49 31.28 7.44
N GLU A 3 -7.01 31.07 8.64
CA GLU A 3 -6.29 30.57 9.81
C GLU A 3 -5.71 29.18 9.51
N PHE A 4 -4.56 28.85 10.08
CA PHE A 4 -3.94 27.55 9.86
C PHE A 4 -4.82 26.47 10.51
N GLN A 5 -5.23 25.47 9.73
CA GLN A 5 -6.01 24.35 10.23
C GLN A 5 -5.17 23.07 10.13
N GLU A 6 -5.00 22.41 11.27
CA GLU A 6 -4.31 21.12 11.35
C GLU A 6 -5.08 20.06 10.57
N LEU A 7 -6.41 20.02 10.70
CA LEU A 7 -7.24 19.00 10.06
C LEU A 7 -7.25 19.06 8.52
N ILE A 8 -7.45 17.90 7.89
CA ILE A 8 -7.40 17.72 6.45
C ILE A 8 -8.75 17.40 5.82
N LYS A 9 -9.06 18.11 4.75
CA LYS A 9 -10.21 17.81 3.89
C LYS A 9 -9.90 16.75 2.82
N ASN A 10 -8.68 16.77 2.29
CA ASN A 10 -8.26 15.92 1.18
C ASN A 10 -6.96 15.19 1.53
N PHE A 11 -7.06 13.86 1.66
CA PHE A 11 -5.93 12.98 1.99
C PHE A 11 -4.92 12.83 0.85
N ASP A 12 -5.35 12.85 -0.42
CA ASP A 12 -4.46 12.67 -1.58
C ASP A 12 -3.36 13.73 -1.62
N ARG A 13 -3.69 14.96 -1.20
CA ARG A 13 -2.71 16.04 -1.11
C ARG A 13 -1.64 15.72 -0.06
N ILE A 14 -2.04 15.31 1.14
CA ILE A 14 -1.11 14.98 2.23
C ILE A 14 -0.24 13.78 1.86
N ARG A 15 -0.87 12.75 1.30
CA ARG A 15 -0.21 11.55 0.78
C ARG A 15 0.93 11.91 -0.18
N ASP A 16 0.67 12.76 -1.17
CA ASP A 16 1.66 13.13 -2.17
C ASP A 16 2.82 13.92 -1.54
N TYR A 17 2.55 14.79 -0.58
CA TYR A 17 3.60 15.52 0.16
C TYR A 17 4.43 14.59 1.06
N MET A 18 3.79 13.71 1.83
CA MET A 18 4.48 12.74 2.70
C MET A 18 5.39 11.81 1.88
N ARG A 19 4.91 11.31 0.74
CA ARG A 19 5.73 10.50 -0.18
C ARG A 19 6.93 11.27 -0.70
N GLN A 20 6.69 12.46 -1.25
CA GLN A 20 7.71 13.22 -1.98
C GLN A 20 8.82 13.78 -1.09
N PHE A 21 8.45 14.33 0.06
CA PHE A 21 9.39 15.03 0.93
C PHE A 21 9.88 14.12 2.04
N TYR A 22 8.99 13.44 2.76
CA TYR A 22 9.35 12.75 4.00
C TYR A 22 9.82 11.30 3.82
N ILE A 23 9.26 10.57 2.85
CA ILE A 23 9.56 9.14 2.63
C ILE A 23 10.67 8.96 1.60
N TYR A 24 10.53 9.59 0.42
CA TYR A 24 11.60 9.54 -0.57
C TYR A 24 12.81 10.36 -0.10
N GLY A 25 12.61 11.41 0.70
CA GLY A 25 13.70 12.13 1.38
C GLY A 25 14.62 12.97 0.47
N PHE A 26 14.43 12.93 -0.85
CA PHE A 26 15.34 13.58 -1.81
C PHE A 26 14.90 14.96 -2.29
N LYS A 27 13.67 15.38 -1.99
CA LYS A 27 13.15 16.67 -2.45
C LYS A 27 13.32 17.75 -1.39
N VAL A 28 13.78 18.92 -1.83
CA VAL A 28 13.88 20.13 -1.02
C VAL A 28 12.75 21.09 -1.35
N ARG A 29 12.52 22.10 -0.49
CA ARG A 29 11.49 23.13 -0.69
C ARG A 29 11.47 23.73 -2.11
N ASN A 30 12.64 23.94 -2.71
CA ASN A 30 12.78 24.54 -4.04
C ASN A 30 12.37 23.60 -5.19
N ASP A 31 12.29 22.29 -4.94
CA ASP A 31 11.81 21.31 -5.92
C ASP A 31 10.27 21.31 -6.03
N PHE A 32 9.59 22.01 -5.13
CA PHE A 32 8.13 22.13 -5.15
C PHE A 32 7.69 23.18 -6.19
N GLN A 33 7.34 22.72 -7.39
CA GLN A 33 6.91 23.59 -8.49
C GLN A 33 5.40 23.56 -8.76
N ASP A 34 4.66 22.63 -8.15
CA ASP A 34 3.24 22.41 -8.45
C ASP A 34 2.32 23.51 -7.90
N LYS A 35 2.70 24.22 -6.82
CA LYS A 35 1.92 25.29 -6.16
C LYS A 35 2.82 26.33 -5.47
N SER A 36 2.21 27.35 -4.86
CA SER A 36 2.94 28.42 -4.15
C SER A 36 3.82 27.89 -3.00
N PRO A 37 4.95 28.54 -2.68
CA PRO A 37 5.78 28.15 -1.53
C PRO A 37 5.03 28.15 -0.20
N ARG A 38 4.05 29.04 -0.02
CA ARG A 38 3.17 29.08 1.17
C ARG A 38 2.34 27.81 1.33
N THR A 39 1.93 27.22 0.21
CA THR A 39 1.22 25.93 0.19
C THR A 39 2.12 24.83 0.77
N TYR A 40 3.39 24.79 0.38
CA TYR A 40 4.35 23.85 0.94
C TYR A 40 4.56 24.07 2.44
N ASP A 41 4.79 25.32 2.86
CA ASP A 41 5.05 25.63 4.27
C ASP A 41 3.85 25.25 5.17
N ASN A 42 2.61 25.43 4.69
CA ASN A 42 1.40 24.99 5.40
C ASN A 42 1.30 23.47 5.52
N GLU A 43 1.48 22.72 4.43
CA GLU A 43 1.41 21.25 4.49
C GLU A 43 2.56 20.66 5.31
N ARG A 44 3.74 21.28 5.27
CA ARG A 44 4.87 20.91 6.11
C ARG A 44 4.53 21.08 7.59
N ARG A 45 4.05 22.26 8.00
CA ARG A 45 3.66 22.53 9.41
C ARG A 45 2.61 21.55 9.91
N ARG A 46 1.66 21.18 9.04
CA ARG A 46 0.61 20.22 9.35
C ARG A 46 1.15 18.80 9.52
N ILE A 47 2.08 18.36 8.68
CA ILE A 47 2.70 17.04 8.87
C ILE A 47 3.57 17.04 10.13
N GLU A 48 4.33 18.12 10.37
CA GLU A 48 5.14 18.31 11.57
C GLU A 48 4.28 18.33 12.85
N SER A 49 3.04 18.83 12.84
CA SER A 49 2.18 18.83 14.04
C SER A 49 1.82 17.42 14.53
N TRP A 50 1.84 16.41 13.66
CA TRP A 50 1.51 15.02 14.04
C TRP A 50 2.73 14.11 14.13
N LEU A 51 3.79 14.45 13.40
CA LEU A 51 4.99 13.62 13.25
C LEU A 51 6.25 14.30 13.80
N ALA A 52 6.11 15.32 14.66
CA ALA A 52 7.23 16.09 15.20
C ALA A 52 8.33 15.17 15.76
N ASP A 53 7.94 14.19 16.59
CA ASP A 53 8.86 13.27 17.26
C ASP A 53 9.64 12.37 16.29
N TYR A 54 9.11 12.19 15.08
CA TYR A 54 9.70 11.35 14.04
C TYR A 54 10.32 12.15 12.91
N THR A 55 10.18 13.48 12.92
CA THR A 55 10.63 14.33 11.83
C THR A 55 12.05 14.81 12.09
N GLN A 56 12.95 14.52 11.16
CA GLN A 56 14.32 15.03 11.17
C GLN A 56 14.59 15.86 9.93
N SER A 57 15.65 16.65 9.98
CA SER A 57 16.05 17.47 8.85
C SER A 57 17.54 17.67 8.80
N ASP A 58 18.08 17.57 7.59
CA ASP A 58 19.50 17.72 7.31
C ASP A 58 19.72 18.70 6.16
N TYR A 59 20.93 19.25 6.08
CA TYR A 59 21.32 20.18 5.03
C TYR A 59 22.12 19.45 3.94
N THR A 60 21.68 19.59 2.69
CA THR A 60 22.42 19.14 1.51
C THR A 60 22.83 20.35 0.67
N PRO A 61 23.73 20.19 -0.32
CA PRO A 61 24.03 21.26 -1.28
C PRO A 61 22.79 21.80 -2.02
N LYS A 62 21.71 21.02 -2.11
CA LYS A 62 20.42 21.45 -2.71
C LYS A 62 19.53 22.23 -1.73
N GLY A 63 19.81 22.17 -0.43
CA GLY A 63 19.05 22.83 0.62
C GLY A 63 18.65 21.91 1.78
N LYS A 64 17.79 22.43 2.65
CA LYS A 64 17.22 21.66 3.77
C LYS A 64 16.26 20.60 3.24
N HIS A 65 16.56 19.34 3.51
CA HIS A 65 15.63 18.23 3.29
C HIS A 65 15.08 17.76 4.64
N VAL A 66 13.85 17.28 4.61
CA VAL A 66 13.11 16.86 5.79
C VAL A 66 12.67 15.42 5.55
N TYR A 67 12.87 14.54 6.52
CA TYR A 67 12.55 13.12 6.39
C TYR A 67 12.00 12.57 7.71
N ILE A 68 11.36 11.40 7.62
CA ILE A 68 10.90 10.67 8.81
C ILE A 68 11.97 9.67 9.21
N ASN A 69 12.40 9.71 10.47
CA ASN A 69 13.30 8.74 11.07
C ASN A 69 12.54 7.91 12.12
N VAL A 70 12.42 6.62 11.86
CA VAL A 70 11.67 5.68 12.69
C VAL A 70 12.45 4.38 12.80
N ASP A 71 12.69 3.92 14.02
CA ASP A 71 13.11 2.54 14.28
C ASP A 71 11.87 1.66 14.43
N SER A 72 11.68 0.75 13.47
CA SER A 72 10.51 -0.14 13.46
C SER A 72 10.43 -1.08 14.66
N LYS A 73 11.55 -1.29 15.37
CA LYS A 73 11.59 -2.13 16.57
C LYS A 73 11.11 -1.43 17.82
N THR A 74 11.10 -0.09 17.83
CA THR A 74 10.79 0.69 19.04
C THR A 74 9.40 1.30 18.99
N ILE A 75 8.81 1.47 17.80
CA ILE A 75 7.45 1.99 17.68
C ILE A 75 6.42 0.91 18.02
N SER A 76 5.45 1.29 18.84
CA SER A 76 4.27 0.46 19.14
C SER A 76 3.22 0.57 18.03
N GLN A 77 3.20 1.70 17.31
CA GLN A 77 2.22 1.99 16.27
C GLN A 77 2.85 2.71 15.10
N ASN A 78 2.37 2.45 13.89
CA ASN A 78 2.74 3.19 12.70
C ASN A 78 2.33 4.68 12.82
N PRO A 79 3.31 5.60 12.88
CA PRO A 79 3.02 7.01 13.12
C PRO A 79 2.25 7.66 11.97
N LEU A 80 2.31 7.10 10.76
CA LEU A 80 1.61 7.63 9.59
C LEU A 80 0.08 7.47 9.69
N TYR A 81 -0.44 6.68 10.64
CA TYR A 81 -1.88 6.63 10.91
C TYR A 81 -2.45 7.96 11.38
N ALA A 82 -1.64 8.83 11.98
CA ALA A 82 -2.08 10.17 12.36
C ALA A 82 -2.62 10.98 11.17
N ALA A 83 -2.06 10.77 9.97
CA ALA A 83 -2.57 11.43 8.76
C ALA A 83 -4.03 11.04 8.46
N TRP A 84 -4.42 9.78 8.66
CA TRP A 84 -5.80 9.33 8.49
C TRP A 84 -6.74 9.86 9.58
N LYS A 85 -6.23 9.90 10.82
CA LYS A 85 -6.97 10.39 12.00
C LYS A 85 -7.20 11.90 11.97
N SER A 86 -6.41 12.66 11.21
CA SER A 86 -6.50 14.12 11.10
C SER A 86 -7.62 14.66 10.21
N LYS A 87 -8.59 13.84 9.80
CA LYS A 87 -9.65 14.25 8.88
C LYS A 87 -10.53 15.35 9.51
N SER A 88 -10.86 16.38 8.73
CA SER A 88 -11.70 17.49 9.21
C SER A 88 -13.18 17.11 9.25
N PHE A 89 -13.87 17.55 10.29
CA PHE A 89 -15.33 17.51 10.42
C PHE A 89 -15.89 18.93 10.48
N THR A 90 -17.17 19.10 10.15
CA THR A 90 -17.88 20.36 10.41
C THR A 90 -18.40 20.38 11.86
N ASP A 91 -18.62 21.57 12.41
CA ASP A 91 -19.19 21.70 13.76
C ASP A 91 -20.54 21.00 13.87
N ASN A 92 -21.36 21.09 12.81
CA ASN A 92 -22.63 20.39 12.72
C ASN A 92 -22.46 18.86 12.73
N ASP A 93 -21.47 18.32 12.02
CA ASP A 93 -21.19 16.88 12.02
C ASP A 93 -20.83 16.38 13.42
N LEU A 94 -19.99 17.14 14.15
CA LEU A 94 -19.59 16.81 15.51
C LEU A 94 -20.79 16.84 16.46
N MET A 95 -21.55 17.93 16.45
CA MET A 95 -22.75 18.08 17.29
C MET A 95 -23.76 16.96 17.02
N LEU A 96 -24.12 16.72 15.76
CA LEU A 96 -25.07 15.67 15.41
C LEU A 96 -24.57 14.28 15.78
N HIS A 97 -23.26 14.01 15.68
CA HIS A 97 -22.69 12.74 16.12
C HIS A 97 -22.99 12.46 17.59
N PHE A 98 -22.67 13.40 18.48
CA PHE A 98 -22.88 13.21 19.91
C PHE A 98 -24.37 13.23 20.29
N PHE A 99 -25.13 14.20 19.78
CA PHE A 99 -26.55 14.33 20.15
C PHE A 99 -27.41 13.15 19.69
N ILE A 100 -27.21 12.66 18.46
CA ILE A 100 -27.98 11.52 17.95
C ILE A 100 -27.66 10.26 18.75
N LEU A 101 -26.37 9.99 19.01
CA LEU A 101 -25.97 8.75 19.69
C LEU A 101 -26.39 8.74 21.16
N ASP A 102 -26.30 9.88 21.85
CA ASP A 102 -26.75 10.01 23.24
C ASP A 102 -28.25 9.77 23.38
N LEU A 103 -29.07 10.44 22.55
CA LEU A 103 -30.53 10.28 22.59
C LEU A 103 -30.98 8.86 22.23
N LEU A 104 -30.37 8.25 21.22
CA LEU A 104 -30.69 6.86 20.84
C LEU A 104 -30.15 5.83 21.83
N HIS A 105 -29.16 6.18 22.65
CA HIS A 105 -28.70 5.33 23.74
C HIS A 105 -29.78 5.18 24.83
N ALA A 106 -30.52 6.27 25.10
CA ALA A 106 -31.61 6.27 26.07
C ALA A 106 -32.90 5.60 25.56
N VAL A 107 -33.06 5.41 24.24
CA VAL A 107 -34.29 4.89 23.61
C VAL A 107 -33.98 3.67 22.72
N PRO A 108 -33.97 2.44 23.28
CA PRO A 108 -33.61 1.22 22.55
C PRO A 108 -34.50 0.90 21.34
N ASP A 109 -35.78 1.27 21.41
CA ASP A 109 -36.77 1.09 20.32
C ASP A 109 -36.56 2.08 19.18
N GLY A 110 -35.71 3.08 19.39
CA GLY A 110 -35.36 4.10 18.40
C GLY A 110 -36.33 5.26 18.32
N MET A 111 -35.96 6.25 17.51
CA MET A 111 -36.71 7.48 17.31
C MET A 111 -36.87 7.80 15.83
N THR A 112 -37.93 8.54 15.48
CA THR A 112 -38.07 9.09 14.12
C THR A 112 -37.14 10.29 13.96
N ALA A 113 -36.79 10.64 12.72
CA ALA A 113 -35.98 11.83 12.45
C ALA A 113 -36.63 13.13 12.94
N ALA A 114 -37.96 13.23 12.90
CA ALA A 114 -38.68 14.40 13.42
C ALA A 114 -38.58 14.47 14.95
N SER A 115 -38.84 13.35 15.63
CA SER A 115 -38.71 13.25 17.08
C SER A 115 -37.28 13.57 17.55
N LEU A 116 -36.26 13.08 16.85
CA LEU A 116 -34.87 13.42 17.15
C LEU A 116 -34.60 14.92 16.98
N CYS A 117 -35.12 15.55 15.94
CA CYS A 117 -34.97 16.99 15.73
C CYS A 117 -35.55 17.81 16.90
N ASP A 118 -36.77 17.44 17.34
CA ASP A 118 -37.45 18.09 18.46
C ASP A 118 -36.72 17.83 19.79
N GLU A 119 -36.21 16.62 19.97
CA GLU A 119 -35.46 16.22 21.17
C GLU A 119 -34.11 16.92 21.26
N ILE A 120 -33.39 17.04 20.15
CA ILE A 120 -32.11 17.76 20.10
C ILE A 120 -32.33 19.23 20.48
N SER A 121 -33.37 19.85 19.91
CA SER A 121 -33.75 21.23 20.23
C SER A 121 -34.08 21.40 21.71
N ARG A 122 -34.83 20.45 22.29
CA ARG A 122 -35.26 20.52 23.70
C ARG A 122 -34.12 20.26 24.69
N SER A 123 -33.28 19.27 24.42
CA SER A 123 -32.26 18.79 25.36
C SER A 123 -30.94 19.54 25.25
N TYR A 124 -30.57 20.00 24.05
CA TYR A 124 -29.29 20.71 23.82
C TYR A 124 -29.46 22.16 23.35
N GLY A 125 -30.68 22.64 23.11
CA GLY A 125 -30.94 24.03 22.73
C GLY A 125 -30.51 24.40 21.31
N VAL A 126 -30.22 23.41 20.46
CA VAL A 126 -29.76 23.61 19.08
C VAL A 126 -30.82 23.16 18.09
N VAL A 127 -31.14 24.00 17.12
CA VAL A 127 -32.11 23.69 16.07
C VAL A 127 -31.37 23.30 14.79
N PHE A 128 -31.61 22.07 14.33
CA PHE A 128 -31.19 21.60 13.01
C PHE A 128 -32.37 21.56 12.06
N ASP A 129 -32.12 21.69 10.76
CA ASP A 129 -33.16 21.38 9.78
C ASP A 129 -33.39 19.87 9.73
N SER A 130 -34.65 19.47 9.51
CA SER A 130 -35.02 18.05 9.50
C SER A 130 -34.33 17.26 8.38
N GLN A 131 -33.91 17.90 7.29
CA GLN A 131 -33.24 17.24 6.18
C GLN A 131 -31.82 16.84 6.56
N THR A 132 -31.06 17.72 7.24
CA THR A 132 -29.71 17.44 7.74
C THR A 132 -29.71 16.27 8.72
N VAL A 133 -30.65 16.24 9.69
CA VAL A 133 -30.78 15.11 10.62
C VAL A 133 -31.10 13.81 9.86
N ARG A 134 -32.04 13.84 8.90
CA ARG A 134 -32.36 12.67 8.06
C ARG A 134 -31.17 12.16 7.26
N LEU A 135 -30.41 13.07 6.65
CA LEU A 135 -29.22 12.70 5.89
C LEU A 135 -28.17 12.06 6.79
N LYS A 136 -27.96 12.59 8.01
CA LYS A 136 -27.03 12.01 8.99
C LYS A 136 -27.46 10.63 9.47
N LEU A 137 -28.75 10.44 9.74
CA LEU A 137 -29.31 9.14 10.12
C LEU A 137 -29.14 8.11 9.00
N LYS A 138 -29.39 8.50 7.75
CA LYS A 138 -29.19 7.63 6.59
C LYS A 138 -27.71 7.29 6.38
N GLU A 139 -26.81 8.25 6.58
CA GLU A 139 -25.36 8.04 6.57
C GLU A 139 -24.97 6.98 7.61
N TYR A 140 -25.41 7.13 8.86
CA TYR A 140 -25.07 6.19 9.94
C TYR A 140 -25.71 4.82 9.78
N GLU A 141 -26.89 4.75 9.16
CA GLU A 141 -27.49 3.48 8.75
C GLU A 141 -26.61 2.78 7.70
N ASN A 142 -26.16 3.50 6.66
CA ASN A 142 -25.29 2.94 5.63
C ASN A 142 -23.93 2.50 6.20
N LEU A 143 -23.44 3.18 7.23
CA LEU A 143 -22.22 2.80 7.97
C LEU A 143 -22.44 1.66 8.97
N GLY A 144 -23.69 1.23 9.18
CA GLY A 144 -24.04 0.16 10.13
C GLY A 144 -24.01 0.59 11.60
N ILE A 145 -23.83 1.88 11.90
CA ILE A 145 -23.88 2.43 13.26
C ILE A 145 -25.31 2.42 13.79
N LEU A 146 -26.27 2.70 12.89
CA LEU A 146 -27.70 2.66 13.19
C LEU A 146 -28.37 1.55 12.37
N ARG A 147 -29.50 1.07 12.89
CA ARG A 147 -30.48 0.27 12.16
C ARG A 147 -31.75 1.09 11.95
N SER A 148 -32.43 0.88 10.83
CA SER A 148 -33.75 1.47 10.60
C SER A 148 -34.85 0.38 10.59
N GLY A 149 -36.04 0.76 11.03
CA GLY A 149 -37.22 -0.10 11.05
C GLY A 149 -38.49 0.70 10.81
N LYS A 150 -39.51 0.05 10.23
CA LYS A 150 -40.82 0.68 10.06
C LYS A 150 -41.66 0.46 11.33
N SER A 151 -42.11 1.55 11.93
CA SER A 151 -43.13 1.54 12.98
C SER A 151 -44.39 2.23 12.44
N GLY A 152 -45.36 1.42 12.01
CA GLY A 152 -46.52 1.90 11.26
C GLY A 152 -46.12 2.53 9.92
N ARG A 153 -46.46 3.81 9.71
CA ARG A 153 -46.08 4.60 8.51
C ARG A 153 -44.72 5.31 8.64
N ASN A 154 -44.12 5.30 9.81
CA ASN A 154 -42.92 6.09 10.09
C ASN A 154 -41.65 5.22 10.07
N LEU A 155 -40.55 5.82 9.63
CA LEU A 155 -39.21 5.23 9.70
C LEU A 155 -38.56 5.64 11.02
N VAL A 156 -38.14 4.64 11.80
CA VAL A 156 -37.53 4.78 13.10
C VAL A 156 -36.07 4.31 13.01
N TYR A 157 -35.16 5.03 13.65
CA TYR A 157 -33.74 4.71 13.72
C TYR A 157 -33.37 4.35 15.16
N ALA A 158 -32.61 3.29 15.35
CA ALA A 158 -32.09 2.85 16.64
C ALA A 158 -30.59 2.53 16.54
N LEU A 159 -29.88 2.54 17.65
CA LEU A 159 -28.49 2.07 17.68
C LEU A 159 -28.42 0.61 17.22
N SER A 160 -27.40 0.31 16.41
CA SER A 160 -27.05 -1.08 16.12
C SER A 160 -26.63 -1.79 17.40
N PRO A 161 -27.00 -3.08 17.58
CA PRO A 161 -26.62 -3.84 18.76
C PRO A 161 -25.10 -3.98 18.82
N ARG A 162 -24.54 -4.01 20.04
CA ARG A 162 -23.14 -4.36 20.24
C ARG A 162 -22.90 -5.81 19.78
N LEU A 163 -21.67 -6.10 19.41
CA LEU A 163 -21.22 -7.46 19.15
C LEU A 163 -21.49 -8.31 20.41
N PRO A 164 -22.17 -9.46 20.29
CA PRO A 164 -22.51 -10.31 21.43
C PRO A 164 -21.29 -11.12 21.85
N VAL A 165 -20.34 -10.45 22.48
CA VAL A 165 -19.05 -11.00 22.90
C VAL A 165 -18.90 -10.74 24.39
N ASP A 166 -18.49 -11.76 25.14
CA ASP A 166 -18.18 -11.60 26.57
C ASP A 166 -16.86 -10.85 26.78
N ASP A 167 -16.61 -10.41 28.01
CA ASP A 167 -15.43 -9.58 28.33
C ASP A 167 -14.10 -10.33 28.04
N ALA A 168 -14.08 -11.65 28.23
CA ALA A 168 -12.87 -12.45 28.00
C ALA A 168 -12.55 -12.54 26.50
N ALA A 169 -13.55 -12.83 25.67
CA ALA A 169 -13.41 -12.84 24.23
C ALA A 169 -13.13 -11.43 23.68
N TRP A 170 -13.69 -10.37 24.27
CA TRP A 170 -13.37 -8.99 23.91
C TRP A 170 -11.89 -8.67 24.17
N SER A 171 -11.36 -9.06 25.32
CA SER A 171 -9.93 -8.88 25.63
C SER A 171 -9.03 -9.59 24.61
N HIS A 172 -9.33 -10.84 24.27
CA HIS A 172 -8.55 -11.57 23.25
C HIS A 172 -8.66 -10.93 21.86
N LEU A 173 -9.83 -10.37 21.51
CA LEU A 173 -9.98 -9.61 20.28
C LEU A 173 -9.12 -8.34 20.28
N MET A 174 -9.02 -7.65 21.41
CA MET A 174 -8.17 -6.47 21.51
C MET A 174 -6.69 -6.82 21.37
N ASP A 175 -6.23 -7.95 21.92
CA ASP A 175 -4.86 -8.44 21.70
C ASP A 175 -4.64 -8.81 20.22
N ALA A 176 -5.64 -9.40 19.56
CA ALA A 176 -5.60 -9.61 18.11
C ALA A 176 -5.59 -8.30 17.32
N MET A 177 -6.26 -7.24 17.79
CA MET A 177 -6.21 -5.90 17.20
C MET A 177 -4.82 -5.27 17.32
N GLU A 178 -4.12 -5.49 18.44
CA GLU A 178 -2.74 -5.03 18.61
C GLU A 178 -1.82 -5.57 17.50
N PHE A 179 -1.99 -6.84 17.12
CA PHE A 179 -1.27 -7.43 15.98
C PHE A 179 -1.80 -6.94 14.62
N PHE A 180 -3.13 -6.94 14.44
CA PHE A 180 -3.77 -6.58 13.17
C PHE A 180 -3.37 -5.19 12.69
N GLN A 181 -3.30 -4.23 13.61
CA GLN A 181 -3.03 -2.84 13.26
C GLN A 181 -1.70 -2.67 12.51
N GLU A 182 -0.72 -3.56 12.69
CA GLU A 182 0.59 -3.43 12.01
C GLU A 182 0.88 -4.55 10.99
N ALA A 183 0.22 -5.70 11.13
CA ALA A 183 0.48 -6.86 10.28
C ALA A 183 -0.39 -6.88 9.01
N ALA A 184 -1.58 -6.30 9.04
CA ALA A 184 -2.56 -6.39 7.96
C ALA A 184 -2.66 -5.10 7.13
N PRO A 185 -3.09 -5.18 5.85
CA PRO A 185 -3.55 -4.01 5.12
C PRO A 185 -4.66 -3.29 5.88
N PHE A 186 -4.78 -1.97 5.73
CA PHE A 186 -5.76 -1.15 6.45
C PHE A 186 -5.58 -1.15 7.97
N GLY A 187 -4.34 -1.34 8.44
CA GLY A 187 -4.00 -1.37 9.86
C GLY A 187 -4.46 -0.14 10.66
N PHE A 188 -4.64 1.02 10.00
CA PHE A 188 -5.21 2.22 10.61
C PHE A 188 -6.60 1.98 11.24
N ILE A 189 -7.37 1.02 10.73
CA ILE A 189 -8.67 0.65 11.29
C ILE A 189 -8.48 0.02 12.67
N GLY A 190 -7.56 -0.94 12.80
CA GLY A 190 -7.22 -1.56 14.09
C GLY A 190 -6.68 -0.53 15.07
N SER A 191 -5.80 0.35 14.59
CA SER A 191 -5.29 1.49 15.35
C SER A 191 -6.41 2.40 15.88
N THR A 192 -7.42 2.70 15.06
CA THR A 192 -8.57 3.53 15.47
C THR A 192 -9.48 2.82 16.47
N ILE A 193 -9.63 1.49 16.36
CA ILE A 193 -10.37 0.69 17.35
C ILE A 193 -9.66 0.69 18.69
N LEU A 194 -8.33 0.55 18.70
CA LEU A 194 -7.54 0.57 19.93
C LEU A 194 -7.59 1.94 20.63
N ASP A 195 -7.50 3.04 19.88
CA ASP A 195 -7.68 4.39 20.43
C ASP A 195 -9.03 4.54 21.16
N ARG A 196 -10.11 4.01 20.57
CA ARG A 196 -11.45 4.05 21.17
C ARG A 196 -11.50 3.32 22.52
N GLU A 197 -10.77 2.22 22.63
CA GLU A 197 -10.72 1.39 23.84
C GLU A 197 -9.62 1.83 24.81
N ASP A 198 -8.96 2.97 24.55
CA ASP A 198 -7.83 3.49 25.32
C ASP A 198 -6.71 2.46 25.51
N ARG A 199 -6.46 1.65 24.47
CA ARG A 199 -5.40 0.64 24.42
C ARG A 199 -4.31 1.03 23.43
N CYS A 200 -3.10 0.56 23.71
CA CYS A 200 -1.97 0.67 22.80
C CYS A 200 -1.32 -0.70 22.60
N ASN A 201 -0.58 -0.87 21.50
CA ASN A 201 0.19 -2.08 21.27
C ASN A 201 1.29 -2.20 22.33
N SER A 202 1.21 -3.25 23.12
CA SER A 202 2.19 -3.60 24.15
C SER A 202 2.81 -4.98 23.92
N LEU A 203 2.22 -5.77 23.02
CA LEU A 203 2.55 -7.18 22.82
C LEU A 203 3.46 -7.45 21.62
N PHE A 204 3.39 -6.63 20.57
CA PHE A 204 4.01 -6.93 19.27
C PHE A 204 5.01 -5.87 18.82
N GLN A 205 6.16 -6.33 18.32
CA GLN A 205 7.17 -5.49 17.67
C GLN A 205 7.60 -6.12 16.34
N PHE A 206 7.90 -5.27 15.35
CA PHE A 206 8.15 -5.72 13.98
C PHE A 206 9.55 -5.35 13.50
N LYS A 207 10.37 -6.37 13.20
CA LYS A 207 11.73 -6.15 12.69
C LYS A 207 11.76 -5.52 11.30
N HIS A 208 10.85 -5.92 10.42
CA HIS A 208 10.73 -5.38 9.06
C HIS A 208 9.30 -4.90 8.87
N HIS A 209 9.09 -3.60 9.00
CA HIS A 209 7.76 -3.01 8.97
C HIS A 209 7.66 -1.93 7.89
N PHE A 210 6.73 -2.12 6.95
CA PHE A 210 6.53 -1.21 5.82
C PHE A 210 5.45 -0.18 6.12
N ILE A 211 5.73 0.73 7.07
CA ILE A 211 4.80 1.77 7.56
C ILE A 211 4.13 2.57 6.43
N VAL A 212 4.84 2.77 5.31
CA VAL A 212 4.41 3.58 4.16
C VAL A 212 3.20 3.00 3.42
N HIS A 213 2.86 1.73 3.65
CA HIS A 213 1.68 1.10 3.07
C HIS A 213 0.40 1.87 3.38
N THR A 214 0.27 2.46 4.56
CA THR A 214 -0.94 3.18 4.92
C THR A 214 -1.26 4.36 4.00
N LEU A 215 -0.24 4.96 3.38
CA LEU A 215 -0.44 6.06 2.44
C LEU A 215 -1.14 5.63 1.15
N GLU A 216 -1.10 4.35 0.82
CA GLU A 216 -1.72 3.81 -0.40
C GLU A 216 -3.04 3.07 -0.10
N ASP A 217 -3.43 2.95 1.17
CA ASP A 217 -4.62 2.19 1.58
C ASP A 217 -5.92 2.75 0.98
N GLY A 218 -6.07 4.07 0.84
CA GLY A 218 -7.24 4.65 0.17
C GLY A 218 -7.39 4.23 -1.29
N VAL A 219 -6.27 4.15 -2.02
CA VAL A 219 -6.24 3.68 -3.41
C VAL A 219 -6.44 2.17 -3.47
N LEU A 220 -5.80 1.44 -2.55
CA LEU A 220 -5.94 0.00 -2.40
C LEU A 220 -7.40 -0.40 -2.17
N ALA A 221 -8.13 0.32 -1.30
CA ALA A 221 -9.54 0.05 -1.02
C ALA A 221 -10.39 0.08 -2.31
N HIS A 222 -10.29 1.15 -3.10
CA HIS A 222 -11.02 1.27 -4.36
C HIS A 222 -10.66 0.15 -5.36
N ILE A 223 -9.39 -0.23 -5.43
CA ILE A 223 -8.93 -1.31 -6.30
C ILE A 223 -9.47 -2.67 -5.84
N LEU A 224 -9.41 -2.97 -4.54
CA LEU A 224 -9.92 -4.22 -4.00
C LEU A 224 -11.43 -4.34 -4.18
N THR A 225 -12.19 -3.25 -4.02
CA THR A 225 -13.61 -3.22 -4.36
C THR A 225 -13.84 -3.55 -5.83
N ALA A 226 -13.07 -2.93 -6.74
CA ALA A 226 -13.20 -3.23 -8.17
C ALA A 226 -12.82 -4.67 -8.53
N ILE A 227 -11.80 -5.25 -7.88
CA ILE A 227 -11.42 -6.67 -8.02
C ILE A 227 -12.55 -7.57 -7.53
N HIS A 228 -13.09 -7.30 -6.34
CA HIS A 228 -14.19 -8.05 -5.74
C HIS A 228 -15.42 -8.06 -6.66
N ASP A 229 -15.78 -6.89 -7.18
CA ASP A 229 -16.94 -6.70 -8.06
C ASP A 229 -16.66 -7.07 -9.52
N ARG A 230 -15.44 -7.52 -9.84
CA ARG A 230 -14.97 -7.91 -11.19
C ARG A 230 -15.16 -6.81 -12.24
N ARG A 231 -14.92 -5.57 -11.83
CA ARG A 231 -15.09 -4.37 -12.66
C ARG A 231 -13.76 -3.91 -13.25
N MET A 232 -13.85 -3.26 -14.41
CA MET A 232 -12.74 -2.48 -14.93
C MET A 232 -12.46 -1.27 -14.04
N ILE A 233 -11.25 -0.73 -14.14
CA ILE A 233 -10.89 0.55 -13.54
C ILE A 233 -10.26 1.46 -14.57
N THR A 234 -10.49 2.76 -14.37
CA THR A 234 -9.70 3.83 -14.97
C THR A 234 -8.85 4.45 -13.87
N TYR A 235 -7.53 4.47 -14.05
CA TYR A 235 -6.62 4.99 -13.04
C TYR A 235 -5.61 5.98 -13.63
N GLU A 236 -5.20 6.93 -12.79
CA GLU A 236 -4.17 7.92 -13.09
C GLU A 236 -2.83 7.46 -12.51
N ASN A 237 -1.84 7.29 -13.38
CA ASN A 237 -0.47 6.91 -13.03
C ASN A 237 0.45 8.13 -13.17
N LYS A 238 1.12 8.50 -12.07
CA LYS A 238 2.16 9.53 -12.07
C LYS A 238 3.55 8.89 -12.11
N SER A 239 4.26 9.10 -13.21
CA SER A 239 5.63 8.63 -13.38
C SER A 239 6.57 9.32 -12.39
N SER A 240 7.31 8.53 -11.60
CA SER A 240 8.35 9.06 -10.70
C SER A 240 9.55 9.65 -11.44
N ARG A 241 9.78 9.27 -12.71
CA ARG A 241 10.93 9.73 -13.51
C ARG A 241 10.65 11.02 -14.26
N SER A 242 9.46 11.14 -14.84
CA SER A 242 9.10 12.26 -15.72
C SER A 242 8.06 13.21 -15.12
N ASN A 243 7.50 12.89 -13.94
CA ASN A 243 6.33 13.55 -13.36
C ASN A 243 5.08 13.59 -14.26
N ALA A 244 5.12 12.95 -15.43
CA ALA A 244 4.00 12.88 -16.35
C ALA A 244 2.88 12.03 -15.74
N VAL A 245 1.65 12.52 -15.89
CA VAL A 245 0.43 11.79 -15.52
C VAL A 245 -0.12 11.13 -16.77
N SER A 246 -0.43 9.85 -16.67
CA SER A 246 -1.06 9.07 -17.74
C SER A 246 -2.26 8.33 -17.21
N THR A 247 -3.31 8.26 -18.02
CA THR A 247 -4.57 7.61 -17.65
C THR A 247 -4.71 6.31 -18.41
N HIS A 248 -5.06 5.23 -17.71
CA HIS A 248 -5.19 3.89 -18.29
C HIS A 248 -6.49 3.24 -17.86
N THR A 249 -7.16 2.58 -18.80
CA THR A 249 -8.37 1.78 -18.58
C THR A 249 -8.03 0.31 -18.72
N CYS A 250 -8.29 -0.47 -17.67
CA CYS A 250 -7.81 -1.86 -17.57
C CYS A 250 -8.59 -2.68 -16.54
N VAL A 251 -8.35 -3.99 -16.54
CA VAL A 251 -8.98 -4.94 -15.61
C VAL A 251 -8.00 -5.20 -14.46
N PRO A 252 -8.34 -4.83 -13.21
CA PRO A 252 -7.50 -5.14 -12.05
C PRO A 252 -7.69 -6.59 -11.61
N LEU A 253 -6.60 -7.29 -11.33
CA LEU A 253 -6.63 -8.74 -11.07
C LEU A 253 -6.11 -9.10 -9.68
N LYS A 254 -4.95 -8.57 -9.30
CA LYS A 254 -4.28 -8.98 -8.05
C LYS A 254 -3.33 -7.91 -7.54
N ILE A 255 -3.19 -7.84 -6.22
CA ILE A 255 -2.14 -7.06 -5.57
C ILE A 255 -0.95 -7.98 -5.29
N LEU A 256 0.21 -7.60 -5.81
CA LEU A 256 1.47 -8.31 -5.62
C LEU A 256 2.34 -7.50 -4.66
N VAL A 257 2.85 -8.15 -3.60
CA VAL A 257 3.68 -7.50 -2.58
C VAL A 257 5.06 -8.12 -2.58
N SER A 258 6.09 -7.29 -2.76
CA SER A 258 7.49 -7.73 -2.66
C SER A 258 7.84 -8.02 -1.21
N THR A 259 8.25 -9.25 -0.91
CA THR A 259 8.71 -9.63 0.43
C THR A 259 10.05 -9.00 0.82
N GLN A 260 10.85 -8.58 -0.16
CA GLN A 260 12.17 -7.97 0.08
C GLN A 260 12.07 -6.46 0.32
N THR A 261 11.24 -5.77 -0.48
CA THR A 261 11.21 -4.30 -0.49
C THR A 261 9.93 -3.71 0.07
N GLY A 262 8.92 -4.56 0.33
CA GLY A 262 7.58 -4.13 0.70
C GLY A 262 6.80 -3.46 -0.43
N ARG A 263 7.39 -3.25 -1.60
CA ARG A 263 6.71 -2.56 -2.72
C ARG A 263 5.47 -3.33 -3.16
N ARG A 264 4.36 -2.60 -3.31
CA ARG A 264 3.07 -3.14 -3.76
C ARG A 264 2.81 -2.78 -5.22
N TYR A 265 2.31 -3.74 -5.97
CA TYR A 265 2.02 -3.64 -7.39
C TYR A 265 0.60 -4.11 -7.66
N LEU A 266 -0.13 -3.37 -8.49
CA LEU A 266 -1.38 -3.80 -9.05
C LEU A 266 -1.12 -4.51 -10.38
N CYS A 267 -1.46 -5.80 -10.43
CA CYS A 267 -1.48 -6.59 -11.65
C CYS A 267 -2.75 -6.31 -12.42
N LEU A 268 -2.56 -5.91 -13.68
CA LEU A 268 -3.59 -5.42 -14.58
C LEU A 268 -3.59 -6.23 -15.86
N TYR A 269 -4.76 -6.33 -16.49
CA TYR A 269 -4.87 -6.76 -17.89
C TYR A 269 -5.41 -5.62 -18.74
N HIS A 270 -4.76 -5.40 -19.89
CA HIS A 270 -5.17 -4.43 -20.89
C HIS A 270 -5.93 -5.15 -22.01
N PRO A 271 -7.26 -5.02 -22.12
CA PRO A 271 -8.03 -5.71 -23.14
C PRO A 271 -7.62 -5.33 -24.56
N GLU A 272 -7.37 -4.05 -24.82
CA GLU A 272 -6.99 -3.53 -26.13
C GLU A 272 -5.64 -4.08 -26.61
N LEU A 273 -4.69 -4.24 -25.68
CA LEU A 273 -3.34 -4.70 -25.96
C LEU A 273 -3.18 -6.22 -25.76
N ARG A 274 -4.22 -6.89 -25.26
CA ARG A 274 -4.25 -8.32 -24.87
C ARG A 274 -3.04 -8.74 -24.05
N ARG A 275 -2.66 -7.92 -23.06
CA ARG A 275 -1.45 -8.12 -22.27
C ARG A 275 -1.65 -7.83 -20.79
N PHE A 276 -0.86 -8.50 -19.97
CA PHE A 276 -0.71 -8.16 -18.57
C PHE A 276 0.32 -7.04 -18.39
N SER A 277 0.14 -6.26 -17.33
CA SER A 277 1.10 -5.27 -16.88
C SER A 277 1.02 -5.14 -15.36
N ASN A 278 2.02 -4.49 -14.78
CA ASN A 278 2.01 -4.16 -13.36
C ASN A 278 2.25 -2.66 -13.17
N ALA A 279 1.40 -2.04 -12.37
CA ALA A 279 1.55 -0.65 -11.95
C ALA A 279 1.94 -0.61 -10.47
N ARG A 280 2.93 0.20 -10.11
CA ARG A 280 3.27 0.39 -8.70
C ARG A 280 2.15 1.15 -7.99
N LEU A 281 1.76 0.69 -6.81
CA LEU A 281 0.64 1.27 -6.07
C LEU A 281 0.95 2.71 -5.59
N ASP A 282 2.22 3.00 -5.27
CA ASP A 282 2.70 4.35 -4.92
C ASP A 282 2.63 5.36 -6.08
N SER A 283 2.51 4.87 -7.32
CA SER A 283 2.44 5.69 -8.53
C SER A 283 1.00 5.93 -8.98
N ILE A 284 0.03 5.22 -8.40
CA ILE A 284 -1.40 5.41 -8.68
C ILE A 284 -1.93 6.55 -7.80
N GLN A 285 -2.45 7.59 -8.44
CA GLN A 285 -2.99 8.77 -7.74
C GLN A 285 -4.49 8.68 -7.50
N LYS A 286 -5.23 8.20 -8.50
CA LYS A 286 -6.70 8.12 -8.48
C LYS A 286 -7.16 6.88 -9.22
N VAL A 287 -8.28 6.32 -8.76
CA VAL A 287 -8.93 5.14 -9.33
C VAL A 287 -10.43 5.43 -9.41
N VAL A 288 -11.03 5.10 -10.54
CA VAL A 288 -12.48 5.16 -10.76
C VAL A 288 -12.93 3.79 -11.27
N SER A 289 -13.91 3.20 -10.58
CA SER A 289 -14.52 1.94 -11.02
C SER A 289 -15.35 2.16 -12.28
N GLY A 290 -15.20 1.24 -13.23
CA GLY A 290 -15.97 1.18 -14.46
C GLY A 290 -17.00 0.05 -14.47
N GLU A 291 -17.31 -0.40 -15.68
CA GLU A 291 -18.27 -1.48 -15.92
C GLU A 291 -17.71 -2.86 -15.53
N PRO A 292 -18.59 -3.82 -15.19
CA PRO A 292 -18.22 -5.23 -15.04
C PRO A 292 -17.52 -5.76 -16.30
N TYR A 293 -16.47 -6.56 -16.12
CA TYR A 293 -15.75 -7.17 -17.24
C TYR A 293 -16.17 -8.61 -17.45
N GLU A 294 -16.87 -8.90 -18.55
CA GLU A 294 -17.48 -10.21 -18.82
C GLU A 294 -16.46 -11.37 -18.80
N ALA A 295 -15.27 -11.16 -19.36
CA ALA A 295 -14.23 -12.19 -19.47
C ALA A 295 -13.27 -12.25 -18.27
N TYR A 296 -13.66 -11.68 -17.11
CA TYR A 296 -12.78 -11.58 -15.94
C TYR A 296 -12.18 -12.92 -15.50
N SER A 297 -13.02 -13.94 -15.33
CA SER A 297 -12.59 -15.27 -14.88
C SER A 297 -11.57 -15.92 -15.82
N LYS A 298 -11.74 -15.71 -17.14
CA LYS A 298 -10.81 -16.22 -18.14
C LYS A 298 -9.45 -15.54 -18.00
N VAL A 299 -9.44 -14.21 -17.95
CA VAL A 299 -8.21 -13.42 -17.82
C VAL A 299 -7.48 -13.75 -16.50
N LEU A 300 -8.22 -13.99 -15.42
CA LEU A 300 -7.64 -14.42 -14.15
C LEU A 300 -6.96 -15.81 -14.27
N SER A 301 -7.59 -16.77 -14.95
CA SER A 301 -6.98 -18.08 -15.21
C SER A 301 -5.73 -17.96 -16.10
N ASP A 302 -5.77 -17.11 -17.13
CA ASP A 302 -4.62 -16.82 -17.99
C ASP A 302 -3.46 -16.20 -17.18
N LEU A 303 -3.77 -15.37 -16.17
CA LEU A 303 -2.77 -14.83 -15.24
C LEU A 303 -2.16 -15.96 -14.39
N GLU A 304 -2.96 -16.85 -13.82
CA GLU A 304 -2.49 -17.95 -12.98
C GLU A 304 -1.54 -18.89 -13.74
N GLN A 305 -1.84 -19.19 -15.00
CA GLN A 305 -0.96 -19.98 -15.88
C GLN A 305 0.37 -19.28 -16.21
N ASN A 306 0.37 -17.94 -16.20
CA ASN A 306 1.54 -17.14 -16.54
C ASN A 306 2.41 -16.78 -15.32
N GLN A 307 1.88 -16.86 -14.10
CA GLN A 307 2.61 -16.49 -12.87
C GLN A 307 3.93 -17.25 -12.72
N GLY A 308 3.98 -18.54 -13.07
CA GLY A 308 5.21 -19.35 -12.98
C GLY A 308 6.35 -18.90 -13.92
N LYS A 309 6.04 -18.05 -14.90
CA LYS A 309 6.99 -17.50 -15.88
C LYS A 309 7.44 -16.07 -15.53
N CYS A 310 6.91 -15.49 -14.45
CA CYS A 310 7.36 -14.21 -13.92
C CYS A 310 8.41 -14.47 -12.83
N TRP A 311 9.61 -13.92 -12.99
CA TRP A 311 10.62 -14.00 -11.93
C TRP A 311 10.26 -13.10 -10.74
N GLY A 312 9.83 -11.87 -11.03
CA GLY A 312 9.31 -10.90 -10.07
C GLY A 312 7.88 -10.50 -10.42
N VAL A 313 7.70 -9.27 -10.88
CA VAL A 313 6.40 -8.69 -11.24
C VAL A 313 6.38 -8.17 -12.67
N SER A 314 7.42 -8.39 -13.47
CA SER A 314 7.45 -7.89 -14.85
C SER A 314 6.87 -8.93 -15.82
N PHE A 315 6.04 -8.46 -16.74
CA PHE A 315 5.61 -9.22 -17.92
C PHE A 315 6.43 -8.86 -19.16
N GLY A 316 7.55 -8.15 -18.98
CA GLY A 316 8.42 -7.70 -20.06
C GLY A 316 7.81 -6.59 -20.91
N ASN A 317 8.59 -6.14 -21.90
CA ASN A 317 8.12 -5.18 -22.89
C ASN A 317 7.35 -5.94 -23.98
N GLY A 318 6.17 -5.45 -24.37
CA GLY A 318 5.17 -6.13 -25.22
C GLY A 318 5.58 -6.60 -26.63
N ARG A 319 6.89 -6.62 -26.94
CA ARG A 319 7.48 -7.27 -28.12
C ARG A 319 8.10 -8.63 -27.82
N ASN A 320 8.41 -8.93 -26.56
CA ASN A 320 9.19 -10.12 -26.22
C ASN A 320 8.29 -11.34 -25.96
N ARG A 321 8.55 -12.40 -26.74
CA ARG A 321 8.23 -13.77 -26.37
C ARG A 321 9.02 -14.13 -25.10
N LEU A 322 8.62 -15.21 -24.42
CA LEU A 322 9.38 -15.75 -23.29
C LEU A 322 10.87 -15.81 -23.63
N GLN A 323 11.68 -15.25 -22.74
CA GLN A 323 13.11 -15.19 -22.82
C GLN A 323 13.70 -16.42 -22.13
N GLU A 324 14.60 -17.11 -22.82
CA GLU A 324 15.35 -18.22 -22.27
C GLU A 324 16.58 -17.70 -21.54
N VAL A 325 16.91 -18.36 -20.42
CA VAL A 325 18.17 -18.20 -19.71
C VAL A 325 18.71 -19.56 -19.32
N CYS A 326 20.00 -19.75 -19.52
CA CYS A 326 20.74 -20.95 -19.17
C CYS A 326 22.01 -20.54 -18.43
N ILE A 327 22.20 -21.08 -17.22
CA ILE A 327 23.34 -20.75 -16.35
C ILE A 327 24.03 -22.04 -15.97
N LYS A 328 25.29 -22.17 -16.34
CA LYS A 328 26.14 -23.26 -15.91
C LYS A 328 26.86 -22.88 -14.63
N LEU A 329 26.72 -23.68 -13.59
CA LEU A 329 27.24 -23.43 -12.25
C LEU A 329 28.18 -24.56 -11.83
N ARG A 330 29.27 -24.21 -11.14
CA ARG A 330 30.11 -25.13 -10.39
C ARG A 330 29.90 -24.92 -8.89
N ILE A 331 29.40 -25.94 -8.20
CA ILE A 331 29.08 -25.91 -6.76
C ILE A 331 29.71 -27.13 -6.13
N ASP A 332 30.53 -26.95 -5.10
CA ASP A 332 31.13 -28.06 -4.35
C ASP A 332 30.08 -28.72 -3.46
N GLU A 333 29.71 -29.97 -3.78
CA GLU A 333 28.63 -30.68 -3.09
C GLU A 333 28.95 -31.00 -1.61
N GLU A 334 30.23 -31.16 -1.27
CA GLU A 334 30.66 -31.46 0.10
C GLU A 334 30.75 -30.20 0.96
N LYS A 335 31.33 -29.12 0.41
CA LYS A 335 31.59 -27.88 1.16
C LYS A 335 30.46 -26.87 1.06
N GLU A 336 29.68 -26.90 -0.01
CA GLU A 336 28.65 -25.89 -0.31
C GLU A 336 27.21 -26.45 -0.49
N PRO A 337 26.75 -27.44 0.29
CA PRO A 337 25.41 -28.00 0.12
C PRO A 337 24.31 -26.95 0.31
N TYR A 338 24.56 -25.91 1.09
CA TYR A 338 23.65 -24.78 1.30
C TYR A 338 23.44 -23.93 0.04
N ILE A 339 24.42 -23.83 -0.87
CA ILE A 339 24.29 -23.11 -2.14
C ILE A 339 23.40 -23.90 -3.09
N LEU A 340 23.58 -25.22 -3.14
CA LEU A 340 22.75 -26.09 -3.96
C LEU A 340 21.29 -26.07 -3.48
N ASN A 341 21.05 -26.17 -2.17
CA ASN A 341 19.72 -26.04 -1.59
C ASN A 341 19.10 -24.66 -1.90
N ARG A 342 19.90 -23.59 -1.88
CA ARG A 342 19.45 -22.26 -2.27
C ARG A 342 19.04 -22.21 -3.74
N LEU A 343 19.83 -22.80 -4.64
CA LEU A 343 19.53 -22.85 -6.07
C LEU A 343 18.17 -23.52 -6.34
N TYR A 344 17.89 -24.67 -5.71
CA TYR A 344 16.60 -25.35 -5.83
C TYR A 344 15.44 -24.55 -5.24
N ARG A 345 15.63 -23.94 -4.06
CA ARG A 345 14.55 -23.20 -3.37
C ARG A 345 14.21 -21.87 -4.05
N GLU A 346 15.22 -21.17 -4.56
CA GLU A 346 15.09 -19.80 -5.07
C GLU A 346 15.04 -19.71 -6.59
N GLY A 347 15.21 -20.83 -7.31
CA GLY A 347 15.24 -20.88 -8.78
C GLY A 347 13.92 -20.59 -9.50
N ARG A 348 12.82 -20.35 -8.78
CA ARG A 348 11.50 -19.85 -9.23
C ARG A 348 11.13 -20.20 -10.68
N GLY A 349 10.46 -21.33 -10.90
CA GLY A 349 9.97 -21.74 -12.22
C GLY A 349 11.04 -22.24 -13.19
N GLY A 350 12.33 -22.01 -12.90
CA GLY A 350 13.43 -22.65 -13.60
C GLY A 350 13.69 -24.09 -13.15
N GLN A 351 14.36 -24.85 -14.00
CA GLN A 351 14.76 -26.23 -13.79
C GLN A 351 16.25 -26.29 -13.48
N VAL A 352 16.62 -27.17 -12.55
CA VAL A 352 18.02 -27.41 -12.18
C VAL A 352 18.36 -28.85 -12.52
N MET A 353 19.32 -29.05 -13.41
CA MET A 353 19.81 -30.35 -13.85
C MET A 353 21.27 -30.52 -13.41
N LYS A 354 21.59 -31.66 -12.78
CA LYS A 354 22.98 -32.03 -12.51
C LYS A 354 23.61 -32.56 -13.80
N ILE A 355 24.63 -31.86 -14.31
CA ILE A 355 25.34 -32.29 -15.53
C ILE A 355 26.35 -33.39 -15.17
N ARG A 356 27.13 -33.16 -14.11
CA ARG A 356 28.14 -34.08 -13.56
C ARG A 356 28.49 -33.66 -12.13
N GLU A 357 29.44 -34.34 -11.52
CA GLU A 357 29.93 -34.00 -10.18
C GLU A 357 30.30 -32.51 -10.09
N ASN A 358 29.74 -31.83 -9.09
CA ASN A 358 29.92 -30.40 -8.83
C ASN A 358 29.48 -29.44 -9.97
N GLU A 359 28.86 -29.90 -11.06
CA GLU A 359 28.41 -29.04 -12.16
C GLU A 359 26.89 -29.16 -12.40
N TYR A 360 26.22 -28.01 -12.39
CA TYR A 360 24.78 -27.89 -12.52
C TYR A 360 24.41 -26.94 -13.66
N LEU A 361 23.32 -27.25 -14.35
CA LEU A 361 22.67 -26.37 -15.31
C LEU A 361 21.36 -25.88 -14.72
N TYR A 362 21.23 -24.57 -14.58
CA TYR A 362 19.94 -23.93 -14.36
C TYR A 362 19.41 -23.42 -15.70
N SER A 363 18.15 -23.74 -16.04
CA SER A 363 17.50 -23.22 -17.24
C SER A 363 16.05 -22.83 -16.99
N GLY A 364 15.54 -21.85 -17.73
CA GLY A 364 14.13 -21.46 -17.61
C GLY A 364 13.68 -20.45 -18.66
N MET A 365 12.36 -20.30 -18.76
CA MET A 365 11.67 -19.42 -19.71
C MET A 365 10.86 -18.37 -18.96
N PHE A 366 11.24 -17.10 -19.11
CA PHE A 366 10.69 -15.99 -18.32
C PHE A 366 10.21 -14.82 -19.16
N PHE A 367 9.26 -14.03 -18.66
CA PHE A 367 8.83 -12.82 -19.36
C PHE A 367 9.88 -11.69 -19.35
N ASP A 368 10.68 -11.60 -18.29
CA ASP A 368 11.70 -10.58 -18.11
C ASP A 368 12.90 -11.12 -17.32
N THR A 369 13.97 -11.48 -18.02
CA THR A 369 15.21 -11.98 -17.43
C THR A 369 16.03 -10.87 -16.74
N ASN A 370 15.70 -9.59 -16.93
CA ASN A 370 16.40 -8.52 -16.20
C ASN A 370 16.01 -8.51 -14.71
N GLU A 371 14.83 -9.03 -14.33
CA GLU A 371 14.42 -9.14 -12.91
C GLU A 371 15.25 -10.15 -12.11
N MET A 372 15.85 -11.14 -12.77
CA MET A 372 16.66 -12.18 -12.10
C MET A 372 18.12 -11.84 -11.94
N LEU A 373 18.62 -10.78 -12.59
CA LEU A 373 20.06 -10.47 -12.58
C LEU A 373 20.63 -10.33 -11.17
N SER A 374 19.90 -9.71 -10.24
CA SER A 374 20.33 -9.59 -8.84
C SER A 374 20.50 -10.95 -8.16
N TRP A 375 19.61 -11.90 -8.45
CA TRP A 375 19.72 -13.27 -7.94
C TRP A 375 20.89 -14.01 -8.59
N ILE A 376 21.06 -13.90 -9.92
CA ILE A 376 22.20 -14.52 -10.62
C ILE A 376 23.53 -14.04 -10.05
N LYS A 377 23.68 -12.73 -9.80
CA LYS A 377 24.88 -12.15 -9.19
C LYS A 377 25.23 -12.74 -7.82
N THR A 378 24.26 -13.28 -7.08
CA THR A 378 24.56 -13.96 -5.79
C THR A 378 25.31 -15.28 -5.95
N PHE A 379 25.49 -15.78 -7.18
CA PHE A 379 26.30 -16.94 -7.52
C PHE A 379 27.62 -16.57 -8.21
N THR A 380 28.02 -15.29 -8.18
CA THR A 380 29.33 -14.86 -8.68
C THR A 380 30.46 -15.71 -8.06
N GLY A 381 31.43 -16.09 -8.90
CA GLY A 381 32.51 -17.03 -8.56
C GLY A 381 32.16 -18.50 -8.77
N ARG A 382 30.88 -18.85 -8.95
CA ARG A 382 30.40 -20.21 -9.24
C ARG A 382 29.84 -20.36 -10.66
N ILE A 383 29.53 -19.26 -11.33
CA ILE A 383 29.03 -19.26 -12.70
C ILE A 383 30.19 -19.57 -13.65
N LEU A 384 30.07 -20.67 -14.38
CA LEU A 384 31.00 -21.08 -15.43
C LEU A 384 30.64 -20.46 -16.78
N ASP A 385 29.34 -20.36 -17.06
CA ASP A 385 28.82 -19.84 -18.32
C ASP A 385 27.39 -19.32 -18.13
N ILE A 386 27.00 -18.32 -18.90
CA ILE A 386 25.64 -17.79 -18.93
C ILE A 386 25.24 -17.46 -20.37
N GLN A 387 24.10 -18.02 -20.78
CA GLN A 387 23.52 -17.85 -22.09
C GLN A 387 22.05 -17.46 -21.96
N GLY A 388 21.51 -16.78 -22.96
CA GLY A 388 20.10 -16.45 -22.99
C GLY A 388 19.69 -15.72 -24.26
N THR A 389 18.38 -15.65 -24.48
CA THR A 389 17.84 -14.96 -25.67
C THR A 389 17.91 -13.44 -25.55
N ASP A 390 17.92 -12.89 -24.33
CA ASP A 390 18.04 -11.45 -24.10
C ASP A 390 19.50 -11.02 -23.93
N GLN A 391 20.13 -10.73 -25.07
CA GLN A 391 21.55 -10.34 -25.11
C GLN A 391 21.86 -9.09 -24.28
N PHE A 392 20.88 -8.18 -24.10
CA PHE A 392 21.09 -6.99 -23.27
C PHE A 392 21.28 -7.34 -21.80
N SER A 393 20.44 -8.22 -21.25
CA SER A 393 20.54 -8.68 -19.86
C SER A 393 21.84 -9.44 -19.60
N ILE A 394 22.28 -10.26 -20.56
CA ILE A 394 23.56 -10.97 -20.49
C ILE A 394 24.74 -10.00 -20.57
N ALA A 395 24.75 -9.08 -21.52
CA ALA A 395 25.83 -8.08 -21.64
C ALA A 395 25.94 -7.23 -20.37
N LYS A 396 24.82 -6.87 -19.76
CA LYS A 396 24.78 -6.09 -18.52
C LYS A 396 25.43 -6.81 -17.35
N ILE A 397 25.13 -8.10 -17.13
CA ILE A 397 25.74 -8.84 -16.01
C ILE A 397 27.25 -9.06 -16.22
N THR A 398 27.66 -9.34 -17.46
CA THR A 398 29.07 -9.49 -17.81
C THR A 398 29.83 -8.18 -17.60
N HIS A 399 29.26 -7.05 -18.04
CA HIS A 399 29.84 -5.73 -17.80
C HIS A 399 29.96 -5.39 -16.31
N ASP A 400 28.95 -5.75 -15.51
CA ASP A 400 28.98 -5.54 -14.06
C ASP A 400 30.12 -6.35 -13.41
N TRP A 401 30.39 -7.58 -13.87
CA TRP A 401 31.52 -8.37 -13.41
C TRP A 401 32.86 -7.80 -13.86
N GLU A 402 32.99 -7.37 -15.12
CA GLU A 402 34.20 -6.67 -15.61
C GLU A 402 34.52 -5.43 -14.77
N LYS A 403 33.50 -4.63 -14.45
CA LYS A 403 33.65 -3.46 -13.59
C LYS A 403 34.07 -3.83 -12.17
N MET A 404 33.47 -4.87 -11.60
CA MET A 404 33.89 -5.40 -10.31
C MET A 404 35.37 -5.84 -10.34
N TYR A 405 35.79 -6.60 -11.35
CA TYR A 405 37.20 -6.99 -11.51
C TYR A 405 38.12 -5.78 -11.64
N GLN A 406 37.75 -4.76 -12.42
CA GLN A 406 38.54 -3.52 -12.53
C GLN A 406 38.70 -2.83 -11.16
N MET A 407 37.64 -2.78 -10.34
CA MET A 407 37.70 -2.13 -9.03
C MET A 407 38.59 -2.86 -8.03
N TYR A 408 38.54 -4.20 -8.01
CA TYR A 408 39.26 -5.00 -7.00
C TYR A 408 40.62 -5.51 -7.47
N CYS A 409 40.85 -5.59 -8.77
CA CYS A 409 42.08 -6.16 -9.36
C CYS A 409 42.79 -5.22 -10.35
N GLY A 410 42.22 -4.05 -10.65
CA GLY A 410 42.74 -3.11 -11.66
C GLY A 410 43.59 -1.96 -11.13
N ALA A 411 43.89 -1.91 -9.83
CA ALA A 411 44.85 -0.97 -9.28
C ALA A 411 46.14 -1.71 -8.92
N ASP A 412 47.12 -1.63 -9.81
CA ASP A 412 48.51 -1.71 -9.43
C ASP A 412 48.77 -0.70 -8.31
N VAL A 413 49.13 -1.25 -7.16
CA VAL A 413 49.91 -0.59 -6.13
C VAL A 413 51.15 -0.01 -6.82
N GLN A 414 51.19 1.31 -7.04
CA GLN A 414 52.47 1.95 -7.29
C GLN A 414 53.28 1.91 -5.98
N PRO A 415 54.53 1.40 -5.99
CA PRO A 415 55.38 1.32 -4.82
C PRO A 415 55.79 2.68 -4.26
#